data_AF-A0A1Y3B3L1-F1
#
_entry.id   AF-A0A1Y3B3L1-F1
#
_cell.length_a   1.000
_cell.length_b   1.000
_cell.length_c   1.000
_cell.angle_alpha   90.00
_cell.angle_beta   90.00
_cell.angle_gamma   90.00
#
_symmetry.space_group_name_H-M   'P 1'
#
loop_
_entity.id
_entity.type
_entity.pdbx_description
1 polymer ?
#
loop_
_entity_poly.entity_id
_entity_poly.type
_entity_poly.pdbx_seq_one_letter_code
_entity_poly.pdbx_strand_id
1 'polypeptide(L)'
;MTFLAELEQDPFDGEEFIERLAWRATNGKFDDVDLISEAFENGIKDLKAIYDTNQKKCERLEMICREEEKGHWIKVTELQQKCKDSLATFEKLDKRLDIVADKVVYLGEQLEGVNTPRMRAVEAQKLMKHFARYLETPSETLNSFEELYIDNVNELFEEADIIQKLYLISQELPNNSKFDVAKEFISKKYNLIEKRLIEEFSLAQKNDDRNKMKKIASILSHFKGYSQCVDVFIEQSQMGMFLGENIFNDIVPLCVKNQKTINEVFTNPEQVMSKFVLNIFHGKIQEYIQAQINENDTREFLTELYQLFHKTNKLIEQIAKLKFLGCDFNFLNKITRNIFNNYLDMYIQRETGYLKDKCDYILQSYYESKNHQKRPFSTGGFQELLQSKIGRTNINIGNLNINISNLDYTQGETFLSEEIAISILQETKMSLQRCHLLSKPQDIAQNALSIYEIELQSLCIEHIDYAIELGLQAIPSGETKSQPDIHFFDIIRQSNEICHLNEKQFVNWVLPLI
;
A
#
# COMPACT_ATOMS: atom_id res chain seq x y z
N MET A 1 -4.61 -28.09 -55.64
CA MET A 1 -4.63 -28.23 -54.17
C MET A 1 -3.37 -27.60 -53.63
N THR A 2 -3.41 -26.78 -52.59
CA THR A 2 -2.19 -26.18 -52.03
C THR A 2 -1.51 -27.18 -51.10
N PHE A 3 -0.64 -28.03 -51.67
CA PHE A 3 0.24 -28.96 -50.92
C PHE A 3 1.17 -28.24 -49.94
N LEU A 4 1.29 -26.91 -50.06
CA LEU A 4 2.16 -26.06 -49.24
C LEU A 4 1.98 -26.28 -47.73
N ALA A 5 0.74 -26.36 -47.23
CA ALA A 5 0.46 -26.51 -45.80
C ALA A 5 0.82 -27.90 -45.23
N GLU A 6 0.91 -28.92 -46.10
CA GLU A 6 1.34 -30.27 -45.72
C GLU A 6 2.86 -30.41 -45.81
N LEU A 7 3.48 -29.72 -46.78
CA LEU A 7 4.94 -29.63 -46.93
C LEU A 7 5.61 -28.79 -45.83
N GLU A 8 4.86 -27.87 -45.20
CA GLU A 8 5.33 -27.02 -44.10
C GLU A 8 5.11 -27.65 -42.70
N GLN A 9 4.63 -28.91 -42.61
CA GLN A 9 4.54 -29.62 -41.33
C GLN A 9 5.94 -29.96 -40.80
N ASP A 10 6.15 -29.78 -39.50
CA ASP A 10 7.45 -30.05 -38.85
C ASP A 10 7.25 -31.01 -37.66
N PRO A 11 7.76 -32.27 -37.72
CA PRO A 11 8.57 -32.84 -38.79
C PRO A 11 7.75 -33.21 -40.04
N PHE A 12 8.31 -32.97 -41.22
CA PHE A 12 7.71 -33.40 -42.49
C PHE A 12 7.87 -34.92 -42.66
N ASP A 13 6.74 -35.63 -42.82
CA ASP A 13 6.71 -37.06 -43.13
C ASP A 13 6.30 -37.27 -44.60
N GLY A 14 7.28 -37.71 -45.41
CA GLY A 14 7.08 -37.98 -46.83
C GLY A 14 6.21 -39.20 -47.10
N GLU A 15 6.20 -40.20 -46.22
CA GLU A 15 5.38 -41.40 -46.37
C GLU A 15 3.90 -41.06 -46.13
N GLU A 16 3.61 -40.31 -45.06
CA GLU A 16 2.27 -39.83 -44.76
C GLU A 16 1.70 -38.92 -45.87
N PHE A 17 2.54 -38.05 -46.44
CA PHE A 17 2.13 -37.21 -47.57
C PHE A 17 1.72 -38.03 -48.79
N ILE A 18 2.51 -39.05 -49.14
CA ILE A 18 2.22 -39.95 -50.27
C ILE A 18 0.94 -40.76 -50.00
N GLU A 19 0.75 -41.27 -48.78
CA GLU A 19 -0.46 -42.00 -48.39
C GLU A 19 -1.70 -41.11 -48.48
N ARG A 20 -1.64 -39.86 -47.98
CA ARG A 20 -2.75 -38.90 -48.09
C ARG A 20 -3.04 -38.53 -49.54
N LEU A 21 -2.03 -38.38 -50.39
CA LEU A 21 -2.19 -38.12 -51.81
C LEU A 21 -2.90 -39.29 -52.50
N ALA A 22 -2.45 -40.52 -52.25
CA ALA A 22 -3.05 -41.73 -52.81
C ALA A 22 -4.48 -41.96 -52.29
N TRP A 23 -4.74 -41.67 -51.01
CA TRP A 23 -6.07 -41.78 -50.39
C TRP A 23 -7.06 -40.75 -50.96
N ARG A 24 -6.62 -39.51 -51.20
CA ARG A 24 -7.42 -38.46 -51.86
C ARG A 24 -7.73 -38.77 -53.31
N ALA A 25 -6.78 -39.37 -54.04
CA ALA A 25 -6.97 -39.74 -55.44
C ALA A 25 -8.02 -40.86 -55.60
N THR A 26 -8.10 -41.77 -54.63
CA THR A 26 -8.90 -43.00 -54.69
C THR A 26 -10.17 -42.95 -53.85
N ASN A 27 -10.40 -41.89 -53.07
CA ASN A 27 -11.48 -41.83 -52.07
C ASN A 27 -11.50 -43.06 -51.13
N GLY A 28 -10.31 -43.61 -50.84
CA GLY A 28 -10.12 -44.80 -50.00
C GLY A 28 -10.37 -46.15 -50.68
N LYS A 29 -10.60 -46.20 -52.00
CA LYS A 29 -10.77 -47.45 -52.78
C LYS A 29 -9.71 -47.55 -53.89
N PHE A 30 -8.65 -48.31 -53.63
CA PHE A 30 -7.47 -48.45 -54.50
C PHE A 30 -7.70 -49.36 -55.74
N ASP A 31 -8.87 -49.26 -56.36
CA ASP A 31 -9.30 -50.20 -57.40
C ASP A 31 -8.93 -49.74 -58.83
N ASP A 32 -8.53 -48.47 -59.01
CA ASP A 32 -8.29 -47.87 -60.33
C ASP A 32 -6.87 -47.29 -60.45
N VAL A 33 -6.00 -48.03 -61.14
CA VAL A 33 -4.55 -47.73 -61.27
C VAL A 33 -4.32 -46.48 -62.11
N ASP A 34 -5.16 -46.22 -63.11
CA ASP A 34 -5.02 -45.08 -64.01
C ASP A 34 -5.29 -43.76 -63.29
N LEU A 35 -6.30 -43.72 -62.41
CA LEU A 35 -6.62 -42.57 -61.55
C LEU A 35 -5.49 -42.24 -60.57
N ILE A 36 -4.86 -43.27 -59.99
CA ILE A 36 -3.72 -43.10 -59.08
C ILE A 36 -2.51 -42.54 -59.85
N SER A 37 -2.19 -43.11 -61.02
CA SER A 37 -1.07 -42.66 -61.86
C SER A 37 -1.25 -41.20 -62.29
N GLU A 38 -2.45 -40.81 -62.72
CA GLU A 38 -2.76 -39.43 -63.09
C GLU A 38 -2.64 -38.47 -61.90
N ALA A 39 -3.09 -38.87 -60.71
CA ALA A 39 -2.94 -38.06 -59.50
C ALA A 39 -1.48 -37.90 -59.06
N PHE A 40 -0.65 -38.94 -59.17
CA PHE A 40 0.79 -38.84 -58.92
C PHE A 40 1.51 -37.98 -59.96
N GLU A 41 1.19 -38.12 -61.25
CA GLU A 41 1.77 -37.27 -62.29
C GLU A 41 1.41 -35.80 -62.09
N ASN A 42 0.17 -35.50 -61.72
CA ASN A 42 -0.27 -34.15 -61.41
C ASN A 42 0.37 -33.63 -60.12
N GLY A 43 0.46 -34.46 -59.08
CA GLY A 43 1.16 -34.13 -57.84
C GLY A 43 2.65 -33.83 -58.06
N ILE A 44 3.34 -34.60 -58.89
CA ILE A 44 4.75 -34.35 -59.27
C ILE A 44 4.88 -33.04 -60.05
N LYS A 45 3.97 -32.75 -61.00
CA LYS A 45 3.96 -31.48 -61.74
C LYS A 45 3.76 -30.29 -60.80
N ASP A 46 2.83 -30.39 -59.85
CA ASP A 46 2.56 -29.36 -58.86
C ASP A 46 3.74 -29.16 -57.90
N LEU A 47 4.35 -30.24 -57.40
CA LEU A 47 5.55 -30.19 -56.56
C LEU A 47 6.73 -29.56 -57.31
N LYS A 48 6.91 -29.89 -58.59
CA LYS A 48 7.95 -29.28 -59.42
C LYS A 48 7.70 -27.79 -59.64
N ALA A 49 6.45 -27.39 -59.88
CA ALA A 49 6.09 -25.98 -59.99
C ALA A 49 6.33 -25.20 -58.68
N ILE A 50 6.02 -25.82 -57.52
CA ILE A 50 6.31 -25.25 -56.19
C ILE A 50 7.83 -25.15 -55.98
N TYR A 51 8.60 -26.19 -56.34
CA TYR A 51 10.06 -26.19 -56.26
C TYR A 51 10.67 -25.07 -57.11
N ASP A 52 10.30 -24.97 -58.39
CA ASP A 52 10.81 -23.95 -59.31
C ASP A 52 10.45 -22.53 -58.83
N THR A 53 9.27 -22.36 -58.24
CA THR A 53 8.83 -21.09 -57.66
C THR A 53 9.64 -20.72 -56.40
N ASN A 54 9.84 -21.69 -55.50
CA ASN A 54 10.62 -21.49 -54.30
C ASN A 54 12.10 -21.28 -54.60
N GLN A 55 12.68 -21.99 -55.58
CA GLN A 55 14.05 -21.78 -56.02
C GLN A 55 14.26 -20.36 -56.55
N LYS A 56 13.37 -19.86 -57.43
CA LYS A 56 13.42 -18.47 -57.90
C LYS A 56 13.29 -17.46 -56.76
N LYS A 57 12.47 -17.76 -55.75
CA LYS A 57 12.32 -16.94 -54.55
C LYS A 57 13.61 -16.91 -53.73
N CYS A 58 14.26 -18.07 -53.53
CA CYS A 58 15.57 -18.19 -52.88
C CYS A 58 16.64 -17.38 -53.62
N GLU A 59 16.78 -17.57 -54.93
CA GLU A 59 17.76 -16.83 -55.75
C GLU A 59 17.55 -15.31 -55.67
N ARG A 60 16.29 -14.85 -55.70
CA ARG A 60 15.97 -13.43 -55.54
C ARG A 60 16.33 -12.92 -54.14
N LEU A 61 16.00 -13.67 -53.10
CA LEU A 61 16.33 -13.30 -51.72
C LEU A 61 17.84 -13.28 -51.49
N GLU A 62 18.58 -14.23 -52.05
CA GLU A 62 20.05 -14.26 -52.00
C GLU A 62 20.66 -13.05 -52.71
N MET A 63 20.13 -12.66 -53.87
CA MET A 63 20.59 -11.46 -54.59
C MET A 63 20.37 -10.19 -53.77
N ILE A 64 19.17 -10.00 -53.22
CA ILE A 64 18.84 -8.86 -52.36
C ILE A 64 19.74 -8.85 -51.12
N CYS A 65 19.95 -10.02 -50.50
CA CYS A 65 20.82 -10.15 -49.33
C CYS A 65 22.26 -9.74 -49.66
N ARG A 66 22.82 -10.15 -50.80
CA ARG A 66 24.17 -9.74 -51.23
C ARG A 66 24.28 -8.23 -51.51
N GLU A 67 23.26 -7.63 -52.12
CA GLU A 67 23.25 -6.18 -52.39
C GLU A 67 23.17 -5.38 -51.09
N GLU A 68 22.30 -5.77 -50.16
CA GLU A 68 22.19 -5.17 -48.83
C GLU A 68 23.47 -5.37 -48.01
N GLU A 69 24.08 -6.56 -48.04
CA GLU A 69 25.34 -6.83 -47.35
C GLU A 69 26.46 -5.92 -47.88
N LYS A 70 26.57 -5.77 -49.20
CA LYS A 70 27.54 -4.86 -49.82
C LYS A 70 27.28 -3.41 -49.41
N GLY A 71 26.02 -2.98 -49.44
CA GLY A 71 25.61 -1.64 -48.98
C GLY A 71 25.95 -1.40 -47.51
N HIS A 72 25.72 -2.41 -46.67
CA HIS A 72 26.04 -2.38 -45.25
C HIS A 72 27.55 -2.23 -45.03
N TRP A 73 28.38 -3.02 -45.72
CA TRP A 73 29.85 -2.92 -45.59
C TRP A 73 30.40 -1.54 -45.98
N ILE A 74 29.87 -0.93 -47.04
CA ILE A 74 30.24 0.43 -47.45
C ILE A 74 29.88 1.42 -46.34
N LYS A 75 28.65 1.33 -45.82
CA LYS A 75 28.15 2.22 -44.77
C LYS A 75 28.92 2.07 -43.46
N VAL A 76 29.28 0.83 -43.08
CA VAL A 76 30.12 0.55 -41.90
C VAL A 76 31.50 1.20 -42.07
N THR A 77 32.10 1.09 -43.24
CA THR A 77 33.41 1.69 -43.53
C THR A 77 33.34 3.22 -43.45
N GLU A 78 32.31 3.84 -44.05
CA GLU A 78 32.09 5.28 -43.94
C GLU A 78 31.87 5.74 -42.50
N LEU A 79 31.07 5.01 -41.72
CA LEU A 79 30.83 5.30 -40.31
C LEU A 79 32.12 5.16 -39.49
N GLN A 80 32.93 4.14 -39.75
CA GLN A 80 34.22 3.97 -39.10
C GLN A 80 35.16 5.14 -39.39
N GLN A 81 35.20 5.61 -40.63
CA GLN A 81 36.02 6.76 -41.01
C GLN A 81 35.53 8.05 -40.32
N LYS A 82 34.22 8.32 -40.36
CA LYS A 82 33.63 9.47 -39.64
C LYS A 82 33.90 9.41 -38.14
N CYS A 83 33.86 8.22 -37.55
CA CYS A 83 34.18 8.01 -36.14
C CYS A 83 35.65 8.37 -35.85
N LYS A 84 36.59 7.90 -36.68
CA LYS A 84 38.02 8.25 -36.55
C LYS A 84 38.25 9.77 -36.67
N ASP A 85 37.62 10.41 -37.65
CA ASP A 85 37.75 11.85 -37.87
C ASP A 85 37.18 12.64 -36.67
N SER A 86 36.01 12.23 -36.17
CA SER A 86 35.40 12.82 -34.98
C SER A 86 36.28 12.66 -33.75
N LEU A 87 36.91 11.50 -33.57
CA LEU A 87 37.78 11.20 -32.44
C LEU A 87 39.06 12.06 -32.49
N ALA A 88 39.67 12.20 -33.67
CA ALA A 88 40.80 13.10 -33.86
C ALA A 88 40.44 14.59 -33.62
N THR A 89 39.21 14.97 -33.94
CA THR A 89 38.71 16.34 -33.66
C THR A 89 38.47 16.54 -32.17
N PHE A 90 37.95 15.52 -31.49
CA PHE A 90 37.75 15.50 -30.04
C PHE A 90 39.09 15.61 -29.30
N GLU A 91 40.11 14.83 -29.67
CA GLU A 91 41.44 14.93 -29.06
C GLU A 91 42.08 16.33 -29.21
N LYS A 92 41.86 17.00 -30.35
CA LYS A 92 42.33 18.39 -30.54
C LYS A 92 41.57 19.38 -29.67
N LEU A 93 40.27 19.16 -29.51
CA LEU A 93 39.43 19.99 -28.65
C LEU A 93 39.82 19.79 -27.18
N ASP A 94 40.03 18.55 -26.76
CA ASP A 94 40.40 18.17 -25.40
C ASP A 94 41.72 18.82 -24.98
N LYS A 95 42.76 18.73 -25.82
CA LYS A 95 44.03 19.44 -25.61
C LYS A 95 43.87 20.95 -25.51
N ARG A 96 42.93 21.54 -26.27
CA ARG A 96 42.65 22.98 -26.16
C ARG A 96 41.87 23.29 -24.88
N LEU A 97 40.97 22.41 -24.47
CA LEU A 97 40.20 22.54 -23.24
C LEU A 97 41.15 22.48 -22.04
N ASP A 98 42.12 21.57 -22.01
CA ASP A 98 43.14 21.49 -20.97
C ASP A 98 43.92 22.81 -20.85
N ILE A 99 44.42 23.35 -21.97
CA ILE A 99 45.16 24.63 -21.97
C ILE A 99 44.29 25.79 -21.48
N VAL A 100 43.00 25.80 -21.85
CA VAL A 100 42.06 26.84 -21.40
C VAL A 100 41.72 26.65 -19.93
N ALA A 101 41.52 25.41 -19.47
CA ALA A 101 41.26 25.08 -18.08
C ALA A 101 42.42 25.51 -17.20
N ASP A 102 43.67 25.19 -17.56
CA ASP A 102 44.87 25.63 -16.84
C ASP A 102 44.95 27.15 -16.71
N LYS A 103 44.67 27.87 -17.81
CA LYS A 103 44.66 29.35 -17.81
C LYS A 103 43.53 29.92 -16.96
N VAL A 104 42.35 29.31 -17.00
CA VAL A 104 41.18 29.73 -16.21
C VAL A 104 41.40 29.47 -14.73
N VAL A 105 42.00 28.33 -14.37
CA VAL A 105 42.37 28.02 -12.98
C VAL A 105 43.37 29.05 -12.47
N TYR A 106 44.45 29.31 -13.21
CA TYR A 106 45.44 30.31 -12.82
C TYR A 106 44.84 31.72 -12.67
N LEU A 107 44.00 32.15 -13.61
CA LEU A 107 43.31 33.45 -13.51
C LEU A 107 42.30 33.47 -12.35
N GLY A 108 41.61 32.35 -12.12
CA GLY A 108 40.68 32.15 -11.01
C GLY A 108 41.38 32.27 -9.66
N GLU A 109 42.52 31.59 -9.48
CA GLU A 109 43.33 31.67 -8.27
C GLU A 109 43.84 33.10 -8.01
N GLN A 110 44.29 33.81 -9.05
CA GLN A 110 44.72 35.21 -8.90
C GLN A 110 43.56 36.14 -8.53
N LEU A 111 42.40 35.98 -9.17
CA LEU A 111 41.21 36.76 -8.87
C LEU A 111 40.68 36.47 -7.47
N GLU A 112 40.61 35.20 -7.07
CA GLU A 112 40.16 34.79 -5.74
C GLU A 112 41.15 35.26 -4.65
N GLY A 113 42.46 35.12 -4.91
CA GLY A 113 43.51 35.56 -3.99
C GLY A 113 43.46 37.06 -3.67
N VAL A 114 43.04 37.89 -4.62
CA VAL A 114 42.87 39.34 -4.41
C VAL A 114 41.47 39.71 -3.92
N ASN A 115 40.42 39.10 -4.50
CA ASN A 115 39.04 39.53 -4.24
C ASN A 115 38.49 38.99 -2.92
N THR A 116 38.84 37.77 -2.52
CA THR A 116 38.39 37.16 -1.25
C THR A 116 38.82 37.96 -0.02
N PRO A 117 40.11 38.33 0.17
CA PRO A 117 40.51 39.13 1.34
C PRO A 117 39.90 40.53 1.30
N ARG A 118 39.75 41.13 0.12
CA ARG A 118 39.09 42.44 -0.03
C ARG A 118 37.62 42.37 0.38
N MET A 119 36.89 41.36 -0.07
CA MET A 119 35.49 41.15 0.27
C MET A 119 35.31 40.91 1.78
N ARG A 120 36.15 40.05 2.37
CA ARG A 120 36.17 39.82 3.82
C ARG A 120 36.45 41.09 4.62
N ALA A 121 37.41 41.92 4.18
CA ALA A 121 37.76 43.17 4.86
C ALA A 121 36.60 44.18 4.83
N VAL A 122 35.92 44.32 3.69
CA VAL A 122 34.74 45.20 3.55
C VAL A 122 33.59 44.73 4.43
N GLU A 123 33.34 43.43 4.44
CA GLU A 123 32.29 42.82 5.26
C GLU A 123 32.58 42.96 6.77
N ALA A 124 33.81 42.66 7.19
CA ALA A 124 34.25 42.86 8.57
C ALA A 124 34.12 44.32 9.01
N GLN A 125 34.49 45.28 8.14
CA GLN A 125 34.30 46.70 8.42
C GLN A 125 32.81 47.05 8.60
N LYS A 126 31.92 46.49 7.76
CA LYS A 126 30.46 46.69 7.88
C LYS A 126 29.98 46.17 9.23
N LEU A 127 30.31 44.92 9.58
CA LEU A 127 29.93 44.30 10.85
C LEU A 127 30.47 45.07 12.07
N MET A 128 31.74 45.49 12.04
CA MET A 128 32.35 46.28 13.11
C MET A 128 31.65 47.63 13.30
N LYS A 129 31.27 48.32 12.22
CA LYS A 129 30.50 49.58 12.30
C LYS A 129 29.13 49.37 12.93
N HIS A 130 28.40 48.32 12.53
CA HIS A 130 27.11 48.01 13.13
C HIS A 130 27.25 47.60 14.60
N PHE A 131 28.27 46.80 14.96
CA PHE A 131 28.54 46.41 16.33
C PHE A 131 28.93 47.60 17.23
N ALA A 132 29.79 48.50 16.76
CA ALA A 132 30.15 49.72 17.47
C ALA A 132 28.93 50.61 17.73
N ARG A 133 28.05 50.75 16.73
CA ARG A 133 26.78 51.46 16.88
C ARG A 133 25.90 50.84 17.98
N TYR A 134 25.86 49.52 18.09
CA TYR A 134 25.09 48.84 19.15
C TYR A 134 25.73 48.97 20.54
N LEU A 135 27.04 49.12 20.64
CA LEU A 135 27.74 49.40 21.91
C LEU A 135 27.54 50.83 22.41
N GLU A 136 27.41 51.80 21.49
CA GLU A 136 27.23 53.22 21.80
C GLU A 136 25.76 53.61 22.08
N THR A 137 24.81 52.71 21.81
CA THR A 137 23.38 52.97 21.97
C THR A 137 22.97 52.80 23.45
N PRO A 138 22.48 53.87 24.14
CA PRO A 138 22.14 53.79 25.56
C PRO A 138 20.90 52.93 25.82
N SER A 139 20.92 52.20 26.93
CA SER A 139 19.90 51.22 27.36
C SER A 139 18.47 51.77 27.48
N GLU A 140 18.28 53.08 27.58
CA GLU A 140 16.95 53.71 27.65
C GLU A 140 16.22 53.74 26.30
N THR A 141 16.94 53.60 25.18
CA THR A 141 16.36 53.50 23.83
C THR A 141 16.01 52.06 23.41
N LEU A 142 16.27 51.08 24.27
CA LEU A 142 15.92 49.67 24.05
C LEU A 142 14.40 49.45 23.87
N ASN A 143 13.58 50.28 24.54
CA ASN A 143 12.13 50.19 24.47
C ASN A 143 11.52 51.11 23.41
N SER A 144 12.29 52.03 22.82
CA SER A 144 11.79 53.05 21.88
C SER A 144 12.05 52.74 20.41
N PHE A 145 12.68 51.61 20.08
CA PHE A 145 12.86 51.15 18.70
C PHE A 145 11.67 50.32 18.20
N GLU A 146 10.47 50.80 18.51
CA GLU A 146 9.21 50.29 17.97
C GLU A 146 9.04 50.62 16.47
N GLU A 147 9.86 51.51 15.90
CA GLU A 147 9.78 51.87 14.48
C GLU A 147 11.17 52.11 13.85
N LEU A 148 11.86 51.03 13.48
CA LEU A 148 12.40 51.04 12.12
C LEU A 148 11.33 50.35 11.28
N TYR A 149 10.43 51.19 10.79
CA TYR A 149 9.52 50.89 9.71
C TYR A 149 10.40 50.55 8.49
N ILE A 150 10.87 49.29 8.42
CA ILE A 150 11.54 48.76 7.24
C ILE A 150 10.45 48.64 6.18
N ASP A 151 10.21 49.74 5.45
CA ASP A 151 9.23 49.80 4.37
C ASP A 151 9.60 48.85 3.22
N ASN A 152 10.90 48.61 3.03
CA ASN A 152 11.42 47.84 1.92
C ASN A 152 11.87 46.43 2.33
N VAL A 153 11.28 45.42 1.68
CA VAL A 153 11.65 44.00 1.78
C VAL A 153 13.16 43.76 1.56
N ASN A 154 13.82 44.56 0.72
CA ASN A 154 15.26 44.44 0.45
C ASN A 154 16.13 44.88 1.64
N GLU A 155 15.72 45.94 2.35
CA GLU A 155 16.41 46.39 3.56
C GLU A 155 16.25 45.38 4.70
N LEU A 156 15.10 44.70 4.76
CA LEU A 156 14.88 43.59 5.69
C LEU A 156 15.86 42.44 5.44
N PHE A 157 16.12 42.10 4.17
CA PHE A 157 17.07 41.05 3.81
C PHE A 157 18.52 41.42 4.13
N GLU A 158 18.92 42.67 3.88
CA GLU A 158 20.26 43.13 4.23
C GLU A 158 20.47 43.17 5.74
N GLU A 159 19.50 43.66 6.50
CA GLU A 159 19.57 43.68 7.96
C GLU A 159 19.54 42.26 8.55
N ALA A 160 18.84 41.31 7.92
CA ALA A 160 18.81 39.91 8.32
C ALA A 160 20.19 39.23 8.19
N ASP A 161 20.91 39.46 7.09
CA ASP A 161 22.26 38.91 6.91
C ASP A 161 23.25 39.51 7.93
N ILE A 162 23.15 40.82 8.18
CA ILE A 162 24.00 41.53 9.15
C ILE A 162 23.72 41.04 10.58
N ILE A 163 22.44 40.95 10.99
CA ILE A 163 22.10 40.56 12.36
C ILE A 163 22.43 39.10 12.64
N GLN A 164 22.33 38.22 11.64
CA GLN A 164 22.66 36.80 11.78
C GLN A 164 24.16 36.62 12.04
N LYS A 165 25.01 37.30 11.25
CA LYS A 165 26.46 37.30 11.43
C LYS A 165 26.87 37.93 12.77
N LEU A 166 26.27 39.06 13.14
CA LEU A 166 26.50 39.70 14.44
C LEU A 166 26.07 38.82 15.62
N TYR A 167 24.96 38.10 15.50
CA TYR A 167 24.51 37.16 16.53
C TYR A 167 25.54 36.05 16.75
N LEU A 168 26.06 35.43 15.68
CA LEU A 168 27.12 34.43 15.79
C LEU A 168 28.39 34.99 16.47
N ILE A 169 28.85 36.17 16.03
CA ILE A 169 30.00 36.85 16.63
C ILE A 169 29.74 37.15 18.12
N SER A 170 28.52 37.57 18.47
CA SER A 170 28.16 37.89 19.85
C SER A 170 28.24 36.68 20.81
N GLN A 171 28.06 35.46 20.29
CA GLN A 171 28.19 34.23 21.08
C GLN A 171 29.64 33.88 21.41
N GLU A 172 30.60 34.28 20.57
CA GLU A 172 32.03 34.01 20.78
C GLU A 172 32.73 35.04 21.69
N LEU A 173 32.07 36.17 21.99
CA LEU A 173 32.64 37.22 22.84
C LEU A 173 32.71 36.78 24.32
N PRO A 174 33.73 37.20 25.08
CA PRO A 174 33.83 36.93 26.51
C PRO A 174 32.62 37.42 27.30
N ASN A 175 32.21 36.67 28.32
CA ASN A 175 31.14 37.06 29.25
C ASN A 175 31.65 38.09 30.26
N ASN A 176 31.85 39.31 29.78
CA ASN A 176 32.31 40.46 30.56
C ASN A 176 31.21 41.53 30.52
N SER A 177 30.99 42.24 31.64
CA SER A 177 29.86 43.19 31.79
C SER A 177 29.78 44.31 30.74
N LYS A 178 30.86 44.54 29.98
CA LYS A 178 30.92 45.54 28.90
C LYS A 178 30.18 45.12 27.63
N PHE A 179 30.05 43.82 27.37
CA PHE A 179 29.44 43.31 26.15
C PHE A 179 28.04 42.74 26.35
N ASP A 180 27.60 42.54 27.60
CA ASP A 180 26.30 41.95 27.92
C ASP A 180 25.13 42.76 27.37
N VAL A 181 25.21 44.11 27.43
CA VAL A 181 24.18 45.00 26.87
C VAL A 181 24.07 44.85 25.35
N ALA A 182 25.20 44.78 24.64
CA ALA A 182 25.22 44.58 23.20
C ALA A 182 24.76 43.16 22.80
N LYS A 183 25.12 42.13 23.57
CA LYS A 183 24.63 40.76 23.37
C LYS A 183 23.11 40.69 23.52
N GLU A 184 22.56 41.30 24.57
CA GLU A 184 21.11 41.33 24.78
C GLU A 184 20.39 42.09 23.67
N PHE A 185 20.95 43.23 23.24
CA PHE A 185 20.41 44.01 22.12
C PHE A 185 20.41 43.22 20.80
N ILE A 186 21.53 42.58 20.45
CA ILE A 186 21.66 41.76 19.24
C ILE A 186 20.68 40.59 19.28
N SER A 187 20.50 39.96 20.44
CA SER A 187 19.53 38.88 20.64
C SER A 187 18.08 39.34 20.45
N LYS A 188 17.70 40.50 21.03
CA LYS A 188 16.36 41.09 20.84
C LYS A 188 16.10 41.44 19.37
N LYS A 189 17.07 42.09 18.70
CA LYS A 189 16.95 42.46 17.28
C LYS A 189 16.93 41.23 16.36
N TYR A 190 17.69 40.18 16.69
CA TYR A 190 17.64 38.89 16.00
C TYR A 190 16.24 38.27 16.04
N ASN A 191 15.64 38.16 17.23
CA ASN A 191 14.29 37.61 17.40
C ASN A 191 13.21 38.45 16.69
N LEU A 192 13.35 39.79 16.70
CA LEU A 192 12.42 40.69 16.03
C LEU A 192 12.49 40.55 14.50
N ILE A 193 13.69 40.50 13.93
CA ILE A 193 13.89 40.27 12.50
C ILE A 193 13.40 38.89 12.09
N GLU A 194 13.68 37.86 12.89
CA GLU A 194 13.17 36.50 12.66
C GLU A 194 11.64 36.46 12.61
N LYS A 195 10.96 37.06 13.59
CA LYS A 195 9.49 37.14 13.61
C LYS A 195 8.94 37.87 12.38
N ARG A 196 9.55 39.01 12.01
CA ARG A 196 9.12 39.80 10.84
C ARG A 196 9.34 39.05 9.51
N LEU A 197 10.44 38.31 9.38
CA LEU A 197 10.69 37.45 8.22
C LEU A 197 9.63 36.35 8.09
N ILE A 198 9.19 35.75 9.21
CA ILE A 198 8.11 34.75 9.22
C ILE A 198 6.76 35.39 8.83
N GLU A 199 6.45 36.59 9.33
CA GLU A 199 5.24 37.32 8.95
C GLU A 199 5.23 37.68 7.45
N GLU A 200 6.35 38.18 6.92
CA GLU A 200 6.53 38.45 5.50
C GLU A 200 6.46 37.19 4.63
N PHE A 201 6.93 36.04 5.15
CA PHE A 201 6.80 34.76 4.47
C PHE A 201 5.32 34.35 4.34
N SER A 202 4.55 34.49 5.43
CA SER A 202 3.10 34.21 5.45
C SER A 202 2.34 35.11 4.47
N LEU A 203 2.69 36.40 4.39
CA LEU A 203 2.12 37.33 3.41
C LEU A 203 2.49 36.95 1.96
N ALA A 204 3.76 36.58 1.72
CA ALA A 204 4.21 36.14 0.40
C ALA A 204 3.48 34.85 -0.05
N GLN A 205 3.21 33.94 0.89
CA GLN A 205 2.46 32.72 0.64
C GLN A 205 0.99 33.01 0.27
N LYS A 206 0.33 33.94 0.97
CA LYS A 206 -1.05 34.37 0.63
C LYS A 206 -1.15 34.96 -0.77
N ASN A 207 -0.09 35.62 -1.24
CA ASN A 207 -0.02 36.23 -2.57
C ASN A 207 0.54 35.30 -3.66
N ASP A 208 0.85 34.04 -3.34
CA ASP A 208 1.52 33.05 -4.22
C ASP A 208 2.86 33.55 -4.84
N ASP A 209 3.58 34.42 -4.14
CA ASP A 209 4.90 34.93 -4.60
C ASP A 209 6.03 33.99 -4.18
N ARG A 210 6.30 33.00 -5.05
CA ARG A 210 7.31 31.96 -4.81
C ARG A 210 8.75 32.49 -4.79
N ASN A 211 9.02 33.56 -5.53
CA ASN A 211 10.36 34.15 -5.58
C ASN A 211 10.71 34.83 -4.27
N LYS A 212 9.75 35.56 -3.70
CA LYS A 212 9.90 36.19 -2.38
C LYS A 212 9.99 35.14 -1.27
N MET A 213 9.12 34.11 -1.32
CA MET A 213 9.18 32.98 -0.38
C MET A 213 10.55 32.29 -0.40
N LYS A 214 11.12 32.02 -1.59
CA LYS A 214 12.42 31.38 -1.74
C LYS A 214 13.56 32.19 -1.11
N LYS A 215 13.57 33.51 -1.35
CA LYS A 215 14.57 34.40 -0.74
C LYS A 215 14.46 34.40 0.78
N ILE A 216 13.24 34.55 1.31
CA ILE A 216 13.00 34.54 2.76
C ILE A 216 13.40 33.19 3.37
N ALA A 217 13.00 32.06 2.77
CA ALA A 217 13.35 30.72 3.25
C ALA A 217 14.86 30.46 3.23
N SER A 218 15.57 30.94 2.20
CA SER A 218 17.03 30.85 2.13
C SER A 218 17.70 31.63 3.26
N ILE A 219 17.21 32.82 3.59
CA ILE A 219 17.77 33.65 4.68
C ILE A 219 17.44 33.00 6.02
N LEU A 220 16.18 32.63 6.25
CA LEU A 220 15.72 31.98 7.48
C LEU A 220 16.36 30.62 7.73
N SER A 221 16.90 29.94 6.71
CA SER A 221 17.61 28.67 6.91
C SER A 221 18.84 28.79 7.83
N HIS A 222 19.42 29.99 7.92
CA HIS A 222 20.53 30.31 8.81
C HIS A 222 20.07 30.79 10.20
N PHE A 223 18.75 30.86 10.44
CA PHE A 223 18.13 31.28 11.68
C PHE A 223 17.59 30.08 12.47
N LYS A 224 17.46 30.23 13.80
CA LYS A 224 16.96 29.17 14.69
C LYS A 224 15.47 28.87 14.45
N GLY A 225 14.69 29.88 14.08
CA GLY A 225 13.26 29.85 13.82
C GLY A 225 12.87 29.29 12.45
N TYR A 226 13.80 28.73 11.67
CA TYR A 226 13.45 28.09 10.39
C TYR A 226 12.32 27.07 10.52
N SER A 227 12.32 26.27 11.59
CA SER A 227 11.26 25.30 11.87
C SER A 227 9.89 25.96 12.02
N GLN A 228 9.81 27.12 12.68
CA GLN A 228 8.57 27.88 12.87
C GLN A 228 8.06 28.44 11.54
N CYS A 229 8.95 28.89 10.66
CA CYS A 229 8.59 29.29 9.30
C CYS A 229 7.93 28.13 8.52
N VAL A 230 8.49 26.92 8.64
CA VAL A 230 7.90 25.71 8.05
C VAL A 230 6.55 25.39 8.69
N ASP A 231 6.39 25.55 10.01
CA ASP A 231 5.10 25.32 10.68
C ASP A 231 4.02 26.29 10.19
N VAL A 232 4.34 27.59 10.08
CA VAL A 232 3.45 28.61 9.52
C VAL A 232 3.10 28.30 8.06
N PHE A 233 4.06 27.83 7.26
CA PHE A 233 3.83 27.39 5.89
C PHE A 233 2.81 26.25 5.83
N ILE A 234 2.97 25.24 6.69
CA ILE A 234 2.08 24.08 6.78
C ILE A 234 0.67 24.53 7.16
N GLU A 235 0.54 25.33 8.22
CA GLU A 235 -0.75 25.84 8.72
C GLU A 235 -1.49 26.66 7.65
N GLN A 236 -0.82 27.65 7.05
CA GLN A 236 -1.39 28.47 5.97
C GLN A 236 -1.81 27.62 4.77
N SER A 237 -1.02 26.62 4.39
CA SER A 237 -1.34 25.74 3.27
C SER A 237 -2.56 24.86 3.51
N GLN A 238 -2.86 24.55 4.78
CA GLN A 238 -4.00 23.73 5.17
C GLN A 238 -5.28 24.56 5.40
N MET A 239 -5.17 25.88 5.61
CA MET A 239 -6.32 26.74 5.89
C MET A 239 -7.33 26.72 4.73
N GLY A 240 -8.59 26.39 5.04
CA GLY A 240 -9.71 26.41 4.10
C GLY A 240 -9.81 25.21 3.15
N MET A 241 -8.95 24.19 3.26
CA MET A 241 -8.97 23.03 2.36
C MET A 241 -9.88 21.87 2.82
N PHE A 242 -10.11 21.72 4.13
CA PHE A 242 -10.84 20.57 4.71
C PHE A 242 -12.31 20.88 5.05
N LEU A 243 -13.04 21.48 4.12
CA LEU A 243 -14.45 21.87 4.31
C LEU A 243 -15.45 20.79 3.86
N GLY A 244 -14.98 19.72 3.20
CA GLY A 244 -15.83 18.63 2.71
C GLY A 244 -16.03 17.49 3.72
N GLU A 245 -17.02 16.63 3.47
CA GLU A 245 -17.32 15.45 4.32
C GLU A 245 -16.19 14.39 4.33
N ASN A 246 -15.37 14.31 3.27
CA ASN A 246 -14.28 13.34 3.14
C ASN A 246 -12.94 14.04 2.91
N ILE A 247 -12.21 14.29 3.99
CA ILE A 247 -10.87 14.91 4.03
C ILE A 247 -9.86 14.14 3.13
N PHE A 248 -9.99 12.82 3.00
CA PHE A 248 -9.08 11.96 2.23
C PHE A 248 -8.94 12.35 0.75
N ASN A 249 -9.98 12.90 0.13
CA ASN A 249 -9.95 13.28 -1.29
C ASN A 249 -9.13 14.55 -1.52
N ASP A 250 -9.09 15.45 -0.54
CA ASP A 250 -8.43 16.75 -0.65
C ASP A 250 -6.94 16.67 -0.29
N ILE A 251 -6.53 15.67 0.49
CA ILE A 251 -5.14 15.49 0.94
C ILE A 251 -4.19 15.25 -0.23
N VAL A 252 -4.53 14.38 -1.18
CA VAL A 252 -3.60 14.05 -2.29
C VAL A 252 -3.37 15.25 -3.21
N PRO A 253 -4.41 15.97 -3.70
CA PRO A 253 -4.21 17.20 -4.46
C PRO A 253 -3.42 18.26 -3.69
N LEU A 254 -3.67 18.41 -2.38
CA LEU A 254 -2.95 19.33 -1.53
C LEU A 254 -1.45 19.00 -1.45
N CYS A 255 -1.11 17.73 -1.22
CA CYS A 255 0.28 17.26 -1.24
C CYS A 255 0.95 17.51 -2.59
N VAL A 256 0.28 17.26 -3.71
CA VAL A 256 0.83 17.50 -5.06
C VAL A 256 1.08 18.99 -5.33
N LYS A 257 0.13 19.86 -4.93
CA LYS A 257 0.28 21.31 -5.06
C LYS A 257 1.46 21.81 -4.24
N ASN A 258 1.50 21.44 -2.96
CA ASN A 258 2.53 21.91 -2.04
C ASN A 258 3.89 21.32 -2.35
N GLN A 259 3.99 20.11 -2.90
CA GLN A 259 5.26 19.53 -3.35
C GLN A 259 5.96 20.44 -4.37
N LYS A 260 5.22 21.00 -5.33
CA LYS A 260 5.78 21.93 -6.32
C LYS A 260 6.31 23.19 -5.64
N THR A 261 5.51 23.79 -4.76
CA THR A 261 5.90 24.98 -4.01
C THR A 261 7.10 24.70 -3.10
N ILE A 262 7.13 23.57 -2.40
CA ILE A 262 8.21 23.19 -1.48
C ILE A 262 9.54 23.03 -2.23
N ASN A 263 9.52 22.35 -3.38
CA ASN A 263 10.70 22.17 -4.22
C ASN A 263 11.26 23.48 -4.79
N GLU A 264 10.40 24.46 -5.05
CA GLU A 264 10.81 25.76 -5.59
C GLU A 264 11.34 26.70 -4.49
N VAL A 265 10.75 26.63 -3.29
CA VAL A 265 10.95 27.60 -2.20
C VAL A 265 12.05 27.18 -1.21
N PHE A 266 12.12 25.92 -0.81
CA PHE A 266 12.99 25.49 0.29
C PHE A 266 14.26 24.80 -0.19
N THR A 267 15.36 25.01 0.54
CA THR A 267 16.67 24.40 0.26
C THR A 267 16.67 22.89 0.55
N ASN A 268 15.91 22.46 1.57
CA ASN A 268 15.76 21.05 1.98
C ASN A 268 14.31 20.58 1.81
N PRO A 269 13.86 20.29 0.58
CA PRO A 269 12.45 19.96 0.31
C PRO A 269 12.00 18.66 0.99
N GLU A 270 12.88 17.67 1.15
CA GLU A 270 12.56 16.39 1.82
C GLU A 270 12.06 16.59 3.24
N GLN A 271 12.83 17.29 4.07
CA GLN A 271 12.48 17.48 5.48
C GLN A 271 11.18 18.25 5.65
N VAL A 272 10.96 19.27 4.80
CA VAL A 272 9.74 20.08 4.80
C VAL A 272 8.54 19.22 4.40
N MET A 273 8.67 18.39 3.36
CA MET A 273 7.60 17.51 2.91
C MET A 273 7.27 16.42 3.95
N SER A 274 8.28 15.78 4.55
CA SER A 274 8.06 14.80 5.64
C SER A 274 7.34 15.43 6.82
N LYS A 275 7.70 16.66 7.20
CA LYS A 275 7.04 17.41 8.28
C LYS A 275 5.61 17.82 7.91
N PHE A 276 5.38 18.23 6.66
CA PHE A 276 4.06 18.55 6.12
C PHE A 276 3.12 17.34 6.18
N VAL A 277 3.58 16.17 5.72
CA VAL A 277 2.80 14.92 5.78
C VAL A 277 2.56 14.48 7.22
N LEU A 278 3.57 14.55 8.10
CA LEU A 278 3.39 14.27 9.53
C LEU A 278 2.28 15.13 10.16
N ASN A 279 2.26 16.42 9.85
CA ASN A 279 1.25 17.33 10.37
C ASN A 279 -0.16 17.02 9.85
N ILE A 280 -0.31 16.66 8.56
CA ILE A 280 -1.61 16.21 8.03
C ILE A 280 -2.11 14.97 8.78
N PHE A 281 -1.23 14.00 8.99
CA PHE A 281 -1.59 12.74 9.61
C PHE A 281 -1.90 12.91 11.12
N HIS A 282 -1.01 13.51 11.91
CA HIS A 282 -1.20 13.69 13.36
C HIS A 282 -2.11 14.85 13.74
N GLY A 283 -2.25 15.87 12.89
CA GLY A 283 -3.20 16.95 13.10
C GLY A 283 -4.57 16.56 12.57
N LYS A 284 -4.70 16.53 11.24
CA LYS A 284 -6.02 16.47 10.59
C LYS A 284 -6.64 15.08 10.55
N ILE A 285 -5.89 14.06 10.15
CA ILE A 285 -6.43 12.70 10.05
C ILE A 285 -6.73 12.16 11.45
N GLN A 286 -5.84 12.38 12.42
CA GLN A 286 -6.05 11.95 13.80
C GLN A 286 -7.27 12.64 14.45
N GLU A 287 -7.42 13.97 14.31
CA GLU A 287 -8.61 14.69 14.78
C GLU A 287 -9.89 14.15 14.13
N TYR A 288 -9.86 13.87 12.82
CA TYR A 288 -11.02 13.32 12.10
C TYR A 288 -11.38 11.90 12.56
N ILE A 289 -10.38 11.04 12.78
CA ILE A 289 -10.61 9.69 13.33
C ILE A 289 -11.24 9.78 14.72
N GLN A 290 -10.71 10.64 15.59
CA GLN A 290 -11.25 10.83 16.94
C GLN A 290 -12.70 11.36 16.93
N ALA A 291 -13.04 12.22 15.97
CA ALA A 291 -14.39 12.76 15.84
C ALA A 291 -15.40 11.76 15.27
N GLN A 292 -14.95 10.81 14.44
CA GLN A 292 -15.80 9.81 13.79
C GLN A 292 -15.99 8.56 14.64
N ILE A 293 -14.94 8.10 15.34
CA ILE A 293 -15.02 6.86 16.13
C ILE A 293 -15.93 7.06 17.35
N ASN A 294 -17.07 6.39 17.34
CA ASN A 294 -17.92 6.27 18.52
C ASN A 294 -17.53 5.04 19.35
N GLU A 295 -17.14 5.22 20.61
CA GLU A 295 -16.75 4.11 21.48
C GLU A 295 -17.93 3.36 22.12
N ASN A 296 -19.15 3.88 21.98
CA ASN A 296 -20.32 3.35 22.68
C ASN A 296 -20.92 2.10 22.03
N ASP A 297 -20.94 2.02 20.69
CA ASP A 297 -21.43 0.85 19.96
C ASP A 297 -20.24 0.09 19.36
N THR A 298 -20.07 -1.17 19.78
CA THR A 298 -18.97 -2.03 19.32
C THR A 298 -19.07 -2.33 17.83
N ARG A 299 -20.28 -2.43 17.26
CA ARG A 299 -20.47 -2.73 15.83
C ARG A 299 -20.08 -1.54 14.95
N GLU A 300 -20.57 -0.35 15.32
CA GLU A 300 -20.24 0.90 14.62
C GLU A 300 -18.74 1.15 14.73
N PHE A 301 -18.17 1.02 15.93
CA PHE A 301 -16.73 1.12 16.17
C PHE A 301 -15.91 0.24 15.23
N LEU A 302 -16.20 -1.06 15.14
CA LEU A 302 -15.43 -2.00 14.30
C LEU A 302 -15.57 -1.69 12.81
N THR A 303 -16.76 -1.25 12.39
CA THR A 303 -17.05 -0.92 10.99
C THR A 303 -16.36 0.38 10.57
N GLU A 304 -16.46 1.42 11.40
CA GLU A 304 -15.82 2.72 11.18
C GLU A 304 -14.30 2.60 11.24
N LEU A 305 -13.76 1.87 12.24
CA LEU A 305 -12.33 1.63 12.36
C LEU A 305 -11.77 0.96 11.09
N TYR A 306 -12.44 -0.09 10.61
CA TYR A 306 -12.06 -0.77 9.38
C TYR A 306 -12.12 0.18 8.17
N GLN A 307 -13.20 0.95 8.01
CA GLN A 307 -13.35 1.88 6.90
C GLN A 307 -12.29 3.00 6.92
N LEU A 308 -12.05 3.61 8.08
CA LEU A 308 -11.06 4.68 8.26
C LEU A 308 -9.65 4.17 8.03
N PHE A 309 -9.32 3.00 8.55
CA PHE A 309 -8.01 2.38 8.34
C PHE A 309 -7.80 2.00 6.87
N HIS A 310 -8.81 1.43 6.22
CA HIS A 310 -8.78 1.12 4.79
C HIS A 310 -8.62 2.38 3.92
N LYS A 311 -9.40 3.44 4.18
CA LYS A 311 -9.25 4.74 3.51
C LYS A 311 -7.85 5.32 3.71
N THR A 312 -7.29 5.20 4.92
CA THR A 312 -5.94 5.69 5.24
C THR A 312 -4.86 4.88 4.51
N ASN A 313 -4.95 3.55 4.45
CA ASN A 313 -4.02 2.73 3.66
C ASN A 313 -4.09 3.04 2.16
N LYS A 314 -5.30 3.23 1.63
CA LYS A 314 -5.48 3.64 0.23
C LYS A 314 -4.85 5.02 -0.03
N LEU A 315 -4.94 5.94 0.92
CA LEU A 315 -4.28 7.24 0.85
C LEU A 315 -2.74 7.08 0.84
N ILE A 316 -2.19 6.24 1.72
CA ILE A 316 -0.75 5.94 1.77
C ILE A 316 -0.27 5.38 0.43
N GLU A 317 -0.99 4.42 -0.15
CA GLU A 317 -0.63 3.87 -1.46
C GLU A 317 -0.62 4.94 -2.56
N GLN A 318 -1.58 5.87 -2.54
CA GLN A 318 -1.61 6.98 -3.49
C GLN A 318 -0.42 7.94 -3.29
N ILE A 319 -0.10 8.29 -2.04
CA ILE A 319 1.04 9.16 -1.70
C ILE A 319 2.36 8.46 -2.05
N ALA A 320 2.50 7.17 -1.76
CA ALA A 320 3.69 6.38 -2.07
C ALA A 320 3.90 6.22 -3.59
N LYS A 321 2.83 6.06 -4.37
CA LYS A 321 2.90 6.04 -5.85
C LYS A 321 3.45 7.33 -6.45
N LEU A 322 3.19 8.46 -5.79
CA LEU A 322 3.69 9.77 -6.22
C LEU A 322 5.19 9.96 -5.96
N LYS A 323 5.83 9.03 -5.22
CA LYS A 323 7.28 9.02 -4.92
C LYS A 323 7.79 10.37 -4.43
N PHE A 324 7.09 10.95 -3.46
CA PHE A 324 7.58 12.17 -2.81
C PHE A 324 8.90 11.87 -2.08
N LEU A 325 9.94 12.65 -2.40
CA LEU A 325 11.24 12.58 -1.74
C LEU A 325 11.06 12.78 -0.22
N GLY A 326 11.63 11.89 0.60
CA GLY A 326 11.50 11.92 2.07
C GLY A 326 10.21 11.31 2.66
N CYS A 327 9.28 10.81 1.83
CA CYS A 327 8.04 10.17 2.29
C CYS A 327 7.95 8.71 1.82
N ASP A 328 8.78 7.85 2.39
CA ASP A 328 8.79 6.43 2.05
C ASP A 328 7.57 5.68 2.60
N PHE A 329 7.24 4.55 1.96
CA PHE A 329 6.16 3.66 2.40
C PHE A 329 6.32 3.23 3.87
N ASN A 330 7.55 3.00 4.33
CA ASN A 330 7.84 2.66 5.72
C ASN A 330 7.51 3.79 6.70
N PHE A 331 7.83 5.03 6.32
CA PHE A 331 7.52 6.22 7.12
C PHE A 331 6.01 6.42 7.24
N LEU A 332 5.28 6.35 6.13
CA LEU A 332 3.82 6.49 6.08
C LEU A 332 3.11 5.39 6.89
N ASN A 333 3.57 4.15 6.79
CA ASN A 333 3.03 3.04 7.60
C ASN A 333 3.28 3.25 9.10
N LYS A 334 4.46 3.74 9.49
CA LYS A 334 4.77 4.02 10.90
C LYS A 334 3.86 5.09 11.48
N ILE A 335 3.62 6.18 10.75
CA ILE A 335 2.73 7.26 11.18
C ILE A 335 1.29 6.77 11.30
N THR A 336 0.83 6.00 10.31
CA THR A 336 -0.52 5.45 10.32
C THR A 336 -0.74 4.54 11.53
N ARG A 337 0.20 3.63 11.79
CA ARG A 337 0.13 2.79 13.00
C ARG A 337 0.13 3.61 14.28
N ASN A 338 0.90 4.69 14.36
CA ASN A 338 0.91 5.55 15.55
C ASN A 338 -0.45 6.20 15.81
N ILE A 339 -1.15 6.65 14.77
CA ILE A 339 -2.47 7.29 14.90
C ILE A 339 -3.53 6.28 15.33
N PHE A 340 -3.44 5.04 14.85
CA PHE A 340 -4.40 3.99 15.17
C PHE A 340 -4.02 3.14 16.40
N ASN A 341 -2.82 3.31 16.99
CA ASN A 341 -2.27 2.37 17.97
C ASN A 341 -3.21 2.09 19.15
N ASN A 342 -3.79 3.15 19.71
CA ASN A 342 -4.73 3.03 20.85
C ASN A 342 -5.98 2.22 20.48
N TYR A 343 -6.47 2.34 19.25
CA TYR A 343 -7.66 1.62 18.77
C TYR A 343 -7.33 0.18 18.38
N LEU A 344 -6.13 -0.07 17.84
CA LEU A 344 -5.68 -1.40 17.42
C LEU A 344 -5.34 -2.30 18.62
N ASP A 345 -4.85 -1.75 19.72
CA ASP A 345 -4.52 -2.56 20.91
C ASP A 345 -5.79 -3.18 21.54
N MET A 346 -6.92 -2.47 21.51
CA MET A 346 -8.21 -2.97 22.03
C MET A 346 -9.07 -3.67 20.98
N TYR A 347 -8.68 -3.61 19.70
CA TYR A 347 -9.45 -4.12 18.57
C TYR A 347 -9.79 -5.60 18.72
N ILE A 348 -8.79 -6.46 18.95
CA ILE A 348 -9.01 -7.91 18.93
C ILE A 348 -9.94 -8.37 20.05
N GLN A 349 -9.81 -7.79 21.24
CA GLN A 349 -10.69 -8.10 22.36
C GLN A 349 -12.15 -7.73 22.04
N ARG A 350 -12.37 -6.52 21.50
CA ARG A 350 -13.70 -6.06 21.08
C ARG A 350 -14.28 -6.90 19.94
N GLU A 351 -13.46 -7.28 18.95
CA GLU A 351 -13.87 -8.13 17.82
C GLU A 351 -14.30 -9.52 18.30
N THR A 352 -13.49 -10.18 19.13
CA THR A 352 -13.83 -11.52 19.67
C THR A 352 -15.07 -11.50 20.56
N GLY A 353 -15.23 -10.47 21.41
CA GLY A 353 -16.42 -10.30 22.24
C GLY A 353 -17.67 -10.07 21.40
N TYR A 354 -17.60 -9.15 20.44
CA TYR A 354 -18.69 -8.88 19.51
C TYR A 354 -19.11 -10.11 18.72
N LEU A 355 -18.15 -10.85 18.15
CA LEU A 355 -18.45 -12.04 17.35
C LEU A 355 -19.12 -13.11 18.20
N LYS A 356 -18.63 -13.33 19.44
CA LYS A 356 -19.23 -14.28 20.37
C LYS A 356 -20.67 -13.90 20.71
N ASP A 357 -20.90 -12.66 21.16
CA ASP A 357 -22.24 -12.18 21.51
C ASP A 357 -23.21 -12.25 20.32
N LYS A 358 -22.69 -11.99 19.11
CA LYS A 358 -23.48 -12.04 17.88
C LYS A 358 -23.84 -13.47 17.49
N CYS A 359 -22.90 -14.40 17.56
CA CYS A 359 -23.16 -15.83 17.34
C CYS A 359 -24.17 -16.37 18.35
N ASP A 360 -24.01 -16.03 19.64
CA ASP A 360 -24.93 -16.44 20.70
C ASP A 360 -26.34 -15.90 20.45
N TYR A 361 -26.47 -14.64 20.02
CA TYR A 361 -27.76 -14.04 19.65
C TYR A 361 -28.42 -14.75 18.45
N ILE A 362 -27.66 -15.06 17.41
CA ILE A 362 -28.18 -15.77 16.22
C ILE A 362 -28.71 -17.14 16.62
N LEU A 363 -27.96 -17.88 17.45
CA LEU A 363 -28.36 -19.19 17.94
C LEU A 363 -29.60 -19.09 18.85
N GLN A 364 -29.60 -18.16 19.82
CA GLN A 364 -30.75 -17.97 20.72
C GLN A 364 -32.03 -17.63 19.95
N SER A 365 -31.96 -16.66 19.02
CA SER A 365 -33.11 -16.27 18.20
C SER A 365 -33.67 -17.44 17.38
N TYR A 366 -32.81 -18.33 16.90
CA TYR A 366 -33.25 -19.54 16.22
C TYR A 366 -33.97 -20.52 17.13
N TYR A 367 -33.37 -20.88 18.27
CA TYR A 367 -33.98 -21.84 19.18
C TYR A 367 -35.29 -21.28 19.75
N GLU A 368 -35.39 -19.97 20.00
CA GLU A 368 -36.65 -19.30 20.34
C GLU A 368 -37.68 -19.39 19.21
N SER A 369 -37.29 -19.19 17.94
CA SER A 369 -38.20 -19.34 16.79
C SER A 369 -38.75 -20.77 16.65
N LYS A 370 -37.98 -21.76 17.13
CA LYS A 370 -38.35 -23.17 17.18
C LYS A 370 -39.05 -23.57 18.49
N ASN A 371 -39.32 -22.63 19.40
CA ASN A 371 -39.84 -22.86 20.74
C ASN A 371 -39.03 -23.91 21.53
N HIS A 372 -37.72 -23.97 21.30
CA HIS A 372 -36.81 -24.94 21.89
C HIS A 372 -35.90 -24.28 22.91
N GLN A 373 -35.69 -24.95 24.05
CA GLN A 373 -34.72 -24.53 25.06
C GLN A 373 -33.58 -25.54 25.11
N LYS A 374 -32.34 -25.08 24.86
CA LYS A 374 -31.15 -25.92 24.96
C LYS A 374 -31.09 -26.56 26.36
N ARG A 375 -30.97 -27.89 26.40
CA ARG A 375 -30.73 -28.66 27.64
C ARG A 375 -29.28 -29.16 27.64
N PRO A 376 -28.54 -29.04 28.75
CA PRO A 376 -27.22 -29.65 28.83
C PRO A 376 -27.37 -31.17 28.83
N PHE A 377 -26.74 -31.82 27.87
CA PHE A 377 -26.64 -33.27 27.85
C PHE A 377 -25.58 -33.70 28.85
N SER A 378 -25.95 -34.59 29.78
CA SER A 378 -24.95 -35.26 30.62
C SER A 378 -24.21 -36.23 29.70
N THR A 379 -22.92 -35.94 29.47
CA THR A 379 -21.96 -36.75 28.71
C THR A 379 -21.98 -38.22 29.16
N GLY A 380 -22.87 -39.02 28.55
CA GLY A 380 -23.08 -40.43 28.89
C GLY A 380 -23.60 -41.31 27.75
N GLY A 381 -24.19 -40.75 26.68
CA GLY A 381 -24.83 -41.53 25.61
C GLY A 381 -23.87 -42.41 24.80
N PHE A 382 -22.61 -41.99 24.63
CA PHE A 382 -21.64 -42.75 23.84
C PHE A 382 -21.07 -43.97 24.58
N GLN A 383 -21.06 -43.98 25.92
CA GLN A 383 -20.62 -45.15 26.70
C GLN A 383 -21.68 -46.26 26.74
N GLU A 384 -22.98 -45.93 26.68
CA GLU A 384 -24.05 -46.93 26.62
C GLU A 384 -24.07 -47.71 25.31
N LEU A 385 -23.79 -47.04 24.17
CA LEU A 385 -23.67 -47.72 22.87
C LEU A 385 -22.50 -48.70 22.83
N LEU A 386 -21.38 -48.38 23.49
CA LEU A 386 -20.24 -49.29 23.64
C LEU A 386 -20.55 -50.48 24.57
N GLN A 387 -21.32 -50.27 25.65
CA GLN A 387 -21.76 -51.36 26.53
C GLN A 387 -22.78 -52.29 25.86
N SER A 388 -23.62 -51.80 24.95
CA SER A 388 -24.58 -52.65 24.21
C SER A 388 -23.93 -53.69 23.28
N LYS A 389 -22.67 -53.45 22.85
CA LYS A 389 -21.90 -54.37 21.98
C LYS A 389 -20.91 -55.26 22.73
N ILE A 390 -20.63 -55.00 24.00
CA ILE A 390 -19.68 -55.77 24.81
C ILE A 390 -20.42 -56.38 26.00
N GLY A 391 -20.77 -57.67 25.87
CA GLY A 391 -20.96 -58.54 27.04
C GLY A 391 -22.39 -58.87 27.40
N ARG A 392 -22.80 -60.07 26.95
CA ARG A 392 -23.78 -60.89 27.67
C ARG A 392 -23.28 -61.15 29.09
N THR A 393 -23.74 -60.38 30.08
CA THR A 393 -23.75 -60.83 31.48
C THR A 393 -24.93 -60.20 32.22
N ASN A 394 -25.79 -61.07 32.74
CA ASN A 394 -26.91 -60.77 33.61
C ASN A 394 -26.55 -59.74 34.68
N ILE A 395 -27.09 -58.53 34.55
CA ILE A 395 -27.34 -57.66 35.70
C ILE A 395 -28.83 -57.34 35.69
N ASN A 396 -29.47 -57.66 36.80
CA ASN A 396 -30.89 -57.55 37.06
C ASN A 396 -31.28 -56.06 37.13
N ILE A 397 -31.72 -55.48 36.00
CA ILE A 397 -32.28 -54.12 35.92
C ILE A 397 -33.80 -54.23 36.13
N GLY A 398 -34.21 -54.54 37.35
CA GLY A 398 -35.55 -54.25 37.84
C GLY A 398 -35.45 -53.07 38.78
N ASN A 399 -36.09 -51.94 38.43
CA ASN A 399 -36.21 -50.68 39.20
C ASN A 399 -35.24 -49.53 38.90
N LEU A 400 -35.14 -49.11 37.62
CA LEU A 400 -34.94 -47.70 37.31
C LEU A 400 -36.05 -47.24 36.37
N ASN A 401 -37.19 -46.95 36.96
CA ASN A 401 -38.28 -46.21 36.35
C ASN A 401 -37.84 -44.74 36.20
N ILE A 402 -37.09 -44.45 35.13
CA ILE A 402 -36.97 -43.08 34.61
C ILE A 402 -38.12 -42.93 33.62
N ASN A 403 -39.07 -42.06 33.96
CA ASN A 403 -40.21 -41.69 33.11
C ASN A 403 -39.73 -41.28 31.71
N ILE A 404 -39.72 -42.22 30.76
CA ILE A 404 -39.59 -41.99 29.32
C ILE A 404 -41.01 -41.92 28.75
N SER A 405 -41.75 -40.92 29.19
CA SER A 405 -43.09 -40.63 28.66
C SER A 405 -43.34 -39.15 28.83
N ASN A 406 -43.39 -38.44 27.70
CA ASN A 406 -43.64 -37.01 27.50
C ASN A 406 -42.39 -36.17 27.19
N LEU A 407 -41.85 -36.35 26.00
CA LEU A 407 -41.57 -35.18 25.16
C LEU A 407 -42.24 -35.42 23.81
N ASP A 408 -43.35 -34.71 23.59
CA ASP A 408 -43.85 -34.41 22.25
C ASP A 408 -42.77 -33.54 21.57
N TYR A 409 -41.67 -34.16 21.12
CA TYR A 409 -40.80 -33.52 20.16
C TYR A 409 -41.63 -33.34 18.90
N THR A 410 -41.90 -32.08 18.56
CA THR A 410 -42.55 -31.65 17.34
C THR A 410 -42.03 -32.48 16.17
N GLN A 411 -42.95 -33.18 15.51
CA GLN A 411 -42.70 -34.10 14.40
C GLN A 411 -41.59 -33.61 13.46
N GLY A 412 -40.45 -34.31 13.47
CA GLY A 412 -39.50 -34.29 12.36
C GLY A 412 -38.61 -33.04 12.20
N GLU A 413 -38.51 -32.12 13.17
CA GLU A 413 -37.56 -31.00 13.06
C GLU A 413 -36.12 -31.48 13.30
N THR A 414 -35.20 -31.12 12.40
CA THR A 414 -33.78 -31.52 12.48
C THR A 414 -32.96 -30.63 13.42
N PHE A 415 -33.52 -29.50 13.88
CA PHE A 415 -32.83 -28.42 14.63
C PHE A 415 -31.52 -27.94 13.99
N LEU A 416 -31.35 -28.23 12.69
CA LEU A 416 -30.28 -27.73 11.85
C LEU A 416 -30.87 -26.75 10.85
N SER A 417 -30.09 -25.73 10.52
CA SER A 417 -30.45 -24.72 9.55
C SER A 417 -29.18 -24.26 8.83
N GLU A 418 -29.17 -24.44 7.51
CA GLU A 418 -28.13 -23.90 6.65
C GLU A 418 -28.10 -22.37 6.67
N GLU A 419 -29.25 -21.70 6.79
CA GLU A 419 -29.32 -20.23 6.84
C GLU A 419 -28.56 -19.66 8.03
N ILE A 420 -28.59 -20.35 9.17
CA ILE A 420 -27.86 -19.96 10.38
C ILE A 420 -26.39 -20.22 10.23
N ALA A 421 -26.03 -21.38 9.67
CA ALA A 421 -24.65 -21.67 9.34
C ALA A 421 -24.09 -20.56 8.43
N ILE A 422 -24.81 -20.18 7.37
CA ILE A 422 -24.41 -19.10 6.46
C ILE A 422 -24.29 -17.76 7.20
N SER A 423 -25.23 -17.43 8.09
CA SER A 423 -25.20 -16.19 8.88
C SER A 423 -23.97 -16.11 9.79
N ILE A 424 -23.67 -17.19 10.54
CA ILE A 424 -22.48 -17.28 11.39
C ILE A 424 -21.21 -17.20 10.54
N LEU A 425 -21.14 -17.96 9.45
CA LEU A 425 -20.00 -17.94 8.52
C LEU A 425 -19.78 -16.55 7.90
N GLN A 426 -20.86 -15.81 7.63
CA GLN A 426 -20.77 -14.46 7.09
C GLN A 426 -20.24 -13.46 8.12
N GLU A 427 -20.69 -13.52 9.38
CA GLU A 427 -20.16 -12.67 10.45
C GLU A 427 -18.67 -12.98 10.71
N THR A 428 -18.31 -14.27 10.80
CA THR A 428 -16.90 -14.66 10.96
C THR A 428 -16.05 -14.22 9.77
N LYS A 429 -16.56 -14.31 8.55
CA LYS A 429 -15.88 -13.81 7.34
C LYS A 429 -15.59 -12.31 7.47
N MET A 430 -16.56 -11.51 7.91
CA MET A 430 -16.36 -10.07 8.10
C MET A 430 -15.31 -9.80 9.19
N SER A 431 -15.32 -10.55 10.28
CA SER A 431 -14.30 -10.49 11.33
C SER A 431 -12.91 -10.86 10.83
N LEU A 432 -12.76 -11.92 10.02
CA LEU A 432 -11.48 -12.32 9.42
C LEU A 432 -10.95 -11.27 8.43
N GLN A 433 -11.84 -10.65 7.63
CA GLN A 433 -11.48 -9.54 6.74
C GLN A 433 -10.99 -8.31 7.52
N ARG A 434 -11.65 -7.97 8.62
CA ARG A 434 -11.20 -6.91 9.53
C ARG A 434 -9.86 -7.28 10.16
N CYS A 435 -9.70 -8.53 10.62
CA CYS A 435 -8.49 -9.03 11.27
C CYS A 435 -7.27 -8.97 10.34
N HIS A 436 -7.42 -9.37 9.07
CA HIS A 436 -6.35 -9.30 8.07
C HIS A 436 -5.76 -7.88 7.93
N LEU A 437 -6.62 -6.86 7.99
CA LEU A 437 -6.21 -5.49 7.77
C LEU A 437 -5.76 -4.78 9.06
N LEU A 438 -6.46 -5.01 10.17
CA LEU A 438 -6.28 -4.26 11.43
C LEU A 438 -5.24 -4.92 12.36
N SER A 439 -5.02 -6.23 12.28
CA SER A 439 -4.10 -6.91 13.18
C SER A 439 -2.64 -6.65 12.82
N LYS A 440 -1.78 -6.64 13.84
CA LYS A 440 -0.32 -6.53 13.65
C LYS A 440 0.18 -7.76 12.89
N PRO A 441 1.09 -7.65 11.89
CA PRO A 441 1.53 -8.77 11.06
C PRO A 441 2.06 -9.99 11.82
N GLN A 442 2.61 -9.77 13.02
CA GLN A 442 3.13 -10.83 13.89
C GLN A 442 2.02 -11.62 14.59
N ASP A 443 0.86 -10.99 14.80
CA ASP A 443 -0.24 -11.51 15.59
C ASP A 443 -1.42 -11.97 14.70
N ILE A 444 -1.36 -11.73 13.37
CA ILE A 444 -2.46 -12.06 12.43
C ILE A 444 -2.86 -13.53 12.54
N ALA A 445 -1.90 -14.46 12.50
CA ALA A 445 -2.18 -15.89 12.53
C ALA A 445 -2.87 -16.32 13.84
N GLN A 446 -2.38 -15.82 14.99
CA GLN A 446 -2.96 -16.13 16.28
C GLN A 446 -4.38 -15.53 16.42
N ASN A 447 -4.57 -14.29 15.99
CA ASN A 447 -5.86 -13.62 16.04
C ASN A 447 -6.89 -14.27 15.11
N ALA A 448 -6.47 -14.69 13.91
CA ALA A 448 -7.32 -15.41 12.97
C ALA A 448 -7.74 -16.78 13.53
N LEU A 449 -6.84 -17.48 14.22
CA LEU A 449 -7.17 -18.72 14.91
C LEU A 449 -8.19 -18.50 16.04
N SER A 450 -8.03 -17.47 16.86
CA SER A 450 -9.01 -17.16 17.92
C SER A 450 -10.40 -16.83 17.36
N ILE A 451 -10.48 -16.15 16.22
CA ILE A 451 -11.75 -15.90 15.52
C ILE A 451 -12.36 -17.21 15.00
N TYR A 452 -11.55 -18.08 14.43
CA TYR A 452 -12.00 -19.38 13.93
C TYR A 452 -12.42 -20.34 15.06
N GLU A 453 -11.77 -20.31 16.21
CA GLU A 453 -12.19 -21.07 17.40
C GLU A 453 -13.60 -20.69 17.86
N ILE A 454 -13.98 -19.40 17.77
CA ILE A 454 -15.35 -18.95 18.08
C ILE A 454 -16.34 -19.52 17.06
N GLU A 455 -15.99 -19.53 15.77
CA GLU A 455 -16.80 -20.16 14.73
C GLU A 455 -17.01 -21.65 15.00
N LEU A 456 -15.95 -22.39 15.33
CA LEU A 456 -16.04 -23.81 15.66
C LEU A 456 -16.89 -24.06 16.90
N GLN A 457 -16.74 -23.24 17.95
CA GLN A 457 -17.54 -23.35 19.16
C GLN A 457 -19.04 -23.13 18.86
N SER A 458 -19.38 -22.05 18.16
CA SER A 458 -20.79 -21.71 17.89
C SER A 458 -21.44 -22.62 16.83
N LEU A 459 -20.71 -22.99 15.77
CA LEU A 459 -21.25 -23.78 14.67
C LEU A 459 -21.13 -25.28 14.91
N CYS A 460 -19.93 -25.78 15.25
CA CYS A 460 -19.71 -27.22 15.37
C CYS A 460 -20.24 -27.77 16.70
N ILE A 461 -19.95 -27.11 17.82
CA ILE A 461 -20.32 -27.61 19.15
C ILE A 461 -21.76 -27.21 19.50
N GLU A 462 -22.08 -25.93 19.39
CA GLU A 462 -23.35 -25.41 19.88
C GLU A 462 -24.55 -25.62 18.94
N HIS A 463 -24.31 -25.94 17.66
CA HIS A 463 -25.35 -26.13 16.66
C HIS A 463 -25.35 -27.56 16.10
N ILE A 464 -24.25 -28.00 15.48
CA ILE A 464 -24.17 -29.33 14.86
C ILE A 464 -24.20 -30.45 15.90
N ASP A 465 -23.26 -30.44 16.86
CA ASP A 465 -23.14 -31.50 17.87
C ASP A 465 -24.43 -31.60 18.72
N TYR A 466 -24.96 -30.44 19.13
CA TYR A 466 -26.24 -30.35 19.84
C TYR A 466 -27.40 -31.02 19.08
N ALA A 467 -27.54 -30.76 17.78
CA ALA A 467 -28.60 -31.34 16.96
C ALA A 467 -28.40 -32.84 16.73
N ILE A 468 -27.15 -33.30 16.58
CA ILE A 468 -26.82 -34.73 16.46
C ILE A 468 -27.15 -35.46 17.76
N GLU A 469 -26.81 -34.92 18.93
CA GLU A 469 -27.14 -35.52 20.22
C GLU A 469 -28.66 -35.61 20.45
N LEU A 470 -29.43 -34.59 20.05
CA LEU A 470 -30.89 -34.64 20.04
C LEU A 470 -31.41 -35.74 19.09
N GLY A 471 -30.88 -35.79 17.87
CA GLY A 471 -31.23 -36.80 16.88
C GLY A 471 -30.96 -38.24 17.35
N LEU A 472 -29.84 -38.45 18.05
CA LEU A 472 -29.48 -39.76 18.62
C LEU A 472 -30.47 -40.20 19.71
N GLN A 473 -30.96 -39.27 20.54
CA GLN A 473 -31.98 -39.57 21.56
C GLN A 473 -33.35 -39.88 20.96
N ALA A 474 -33.63 -39.39 19.75
CA ALA A 474 -34.87 -39.67 19.03
C ALA A 474 -34.90 -41.07 18.37
N ILE A 475 -33.76 -41.78 18.30
CA ILE A 475 -33.70 -43.12 17.70
C ILE A 475 -34.43 -44.11 18.61
N PRO A 476 -35.50 -44.79 18.14
CA PRO A 476 -36.25 -45.74 18.95
C PRO A 476 -35.41 -46.97 19.31
N SER A 477 -35.56 -47.46 20.54
CA SER A 477 -34.86 -48.63 21.06
C SER A 477 -35.41 -49.94 20.47
N GLY A 478 -34.95 -50.30 19.27
CA GLY A 478 -34.99 -51.69 18.76
C GLY A 478 -36.36 -52.38 18.70
N GLU A 479 -37.48 -51.65 18.66
CA GLU A 479 -38.80 -52.26 18.47
C GLU A 479 -39.01 -52.66 17.00
N THR A 480 -38.99 -53.97 16.75
CA THR A 480 -39.07 -54.60 15.42
C THR A 480 -40.41 -54.43 14.67
N LYS A 481 -41.33 -53.58 15.15
CA LYS A 481 -42.69 -53.44 14.59
C LYS A 481 -43.05 -52.04 14.08
N SER A 482 -42.16 -51.05 14.14
CA SER A 482 -42.38 -49.71 13.56
C SER A 482 -41.56 -49.51 12.28
N GLN A 483 -42.04 -48.64 11.40
CA GLN A 483 -41.33 -48.22 10.19
C GLN A 483 -40.00 -47.54 10.58
N PRO A 484 -38.88 -47.80 9.88
CA PRO A 484 -37.62 -47.14 10.16
C PRO A 484 -37.76 -45.63 10.01
N ASP A 485 -37.40 -44.89 11.04
CA ASP A 485 -37.38 -43.43 11.03
C ASP A 485 -36.17 -42.92 10.22
N ILE A 486 -36.44 -42.09 9.21
CA ILE A 486 -35.42 -41.54 8.30
C ILE A 486 -34.86 -40.21 8.85
N HIS A 487 -35.50 -39.64 9.87
CA HIS A 487 -35.16 -38.33 10.46
C HIS A 487 -33.67 -38.17 10.80
N PHE A 488 -33.04 -39.21 11.36
CA PHE A 488 -31.61 -39.18 11.68
C PHE A 488 -30.70 -39.06 10.44
N PHE A 489 -31.09 -39.64 9.30
CA PHE A 489 -30.33 -39.49 8.05
C PHE A 489 -30.46 -38.09 7.45
N ASP A 490 -31.60 -37.42 7.64
CA ASP A 490 -31.76 -36.02 7.24
C ASP A 490 -30.92 -35.07 8.11
N ILE A 491 -30.80 -35.35 9.41
CA ILE A 491 -29.86 -34.65 10.30
C ILE A 491 -28.43 -34.81 9.80
N ILE A 492 -27.98 -36.05 9.54
CA ILE A 492 -26.62 -36.31 9.03
C ILE A 492 -26.38 -35.60 7.69
N ARG A 493 -27.35 -35.61 6.77
CA ARG A 493 -27.22 -34.93 5.47
C ARG A 493 -26.98 -33.43 5.66
N GLN A 494 -27.82 -32.77 6.46
CA GLN A 494 -27.71 -31.33 6.74
C GLN A 494 -26.42 -31.00 7.51
N SER A 495 -26.01 -31.84 8.47
CA SER A 495 -24.72 -31.67 9.16
C SER A 495 -23.56 -31.74 8.17
N ASN A 496 -23.59 -32.68 7.22
CA ASN A 496 -22.53 -32.81 6.22
C ASN A 496 -22.48 -31.61 5.26
N GLU A 497 -23.64 -31.07 4.86
CA GLU A 497 -23.72 -29.84 4.06
C GLU A 497 -23.11 -28.64 4.80
N ILE A 498 -23.44 -28.46 6.09
CA ILE A 498 -22.87 -27.40 6.92
C ILE A 498 -21.35 -27.60 7.12
N CYS A 499 -20.88 -28.83 7.32
CA CYS A 499 -19.45 -29.13 7.42
C CYS A 499 -18.68 -28.76 6.15
N HIS A 500 -19.24 -29.02 4.97
CA HIS A 500 -18.63 -28.59 3.70
C HIS A 500 -18.58 -27.06 3.57
N LEU A 501 -19.58 -26.34 4.08
CA LEU A 501 -19.55 -24.87 4.11
C LEU A 501 -18.43 -24.34 5.03
N ASN A 502 -18.26 -24.94 6.22
CA ASN A 502 -17.17 -24.62 7.14
C ASN A 502 -15.79 -24.93 6.52
N GLU A 503 -15.61 -26.10 5.90
CA GLU A 503 -14.36 -26.45 5.21
C GLU A 503 -14.01 -25.43 4.11
N LYS A 504 -15.01 -25.02 3.33
CA LYS A 504 -14.83 -24.00 2.30
C LYS A 504 -14.47 -22.63 2.90
N GLN A 505 -15.04 -22.25 4.03
CA GLN A 505 -14.69 -21.02 4.75
C GLN A 505 -13.24 -21.07 5.24
N PHE A 506 -12.85 -22.17 5.87
CA PHE A 506 -11.50 -22.39 6.37
C PHE A 506 -10.45 -22.25 5.26
N VAL A 507 -10.64 -22.94 4.13
CA VAL A 507 -9.70 -22.90 3.00
C VAL A 507 -9.58 -21.50 2.39
N ASN A 508 -10.69 -20.77 2.29
CA ASN A 508 -10.70 -19.48 1.60
C ASN A 508 -10.29 -18.29 2.46
N TRP A 509 -10.57 -18.31 3.78
CA TRP A 509 -10.41 -17.15 4.66
C TRP A 509 -9.47 -17.36 5.82
N VAL A 510 -9.42 -18.55 6.40
CA VAL A 510 -8.59 -18.83 7.59
C VAL A 510 -7.19 -19.26 7.16
N LEU A 511 -7.08 -20.22 6.24
CA LEU A 511 -5.82 -20.76 5.75
C LEU A 511 -4.88 -19.70 5.16
N PRO A 512 -5.34 -18.67 4.41
CA PRO A 512 -4.44 -17.62 3.90
C PRO A 512 -3.89 -16.67 4.98
N LEU A 513 -4.44 -16.69 6.19
CA LEU A 513 -4.06 -15.80 7.30
C LEU A 513 -3.11 -16.47 8.31
N ILE A 514 -2.96 -17.80 8.21
CA ILE A 514 -2.06 -18.63 9.02
C ILE A 514 -0.83 -18.96 8.19
#